data_AF-A0A7C5MF74-F1
#
_entry.id   AF-A0A7C5MF74-F1
#
_cell.length_a   1.000
_cell.length_b   1.000
_cell.length_c   1.000
_cell.angle_alpha   90.00
_cell.angle_beta   90.00
_cell.angle_gamma   90.00
#
_symmetry.space_group_name_H-M   'P 1'
#
loop_
_entity.id
_entity.type
_entity.pdbx_description
1 polymer ?
#
loop_
_entity_poly.entity_id
_entity_poly.type
_entity_poly.pdbx_seq_one_letter_code
_entity_poly.pdbx_strand_id
1 'polypeptide(L)'
;MRTLAPLIFVCLLGACGPKYIKGTQVPDTPENRVIAELVERYRLAVEQRDINAIKEMVSRRYFSNAGTTADPNDDYGYEQLEQKVLPELQESA
;
A
#
# COMPACT_ATOMS: atom_id res chain seq x y z
N MET A 1 -20.02 -54.99 9.15
CA MET A 1 -19.46 -53.64 9.40
C MET A 1 -18.75 -53.20 8.14
N ARG A 2 -19.35 -52.27 7.38
CA ARG A 2 -18.86 -51.83 6.06
C ARG A 2 -17.76 -50.78 6.28
N THR A 3 -16.60 -51.03 5.70
CA THR A 3 -15.40 -50.18 5.77
C THR A 3 -15.64 -48.83 5.07
N LEU A 4 -16.14 -47.84 5.81
CA LEU A 4 -16.26 -46.44 5.39
C LEU A 4 -14.96 -45.63 5.63
N ALA A 5 -13.90 -46.28 6.09
CA ALA A 5 -12.64 -45.65 6.47
C ALA A 5 -11.86 -44.92 5.35
N PRO A 6 -11.90 -45.30 4.06
CA PRO A 6 -10.98 -44.66 3.09
C PRO A 6 -11.47 -43.29 2.60
N LEU A 7 -12.74 -42.95 2.80
CA LEU A 7 -13.33 -41.72 2.26
C LEU A 7 -12.97 -40.46 3.08
N ILE A 8 -12.70 -40.62 4.38
CA ILE A 8 -12.38 -39.49 5.28
C ILE A 8 -10.94 -38.98 5.08
N PHE A 9 -10.01 -39.85 4.67
CA PHE A 9 -8.60 -39.50 4.52
C PHE A 9 -8.31 -38.61 3.29
N VAL A 10 -9.15 -38.69 2.25
CA VAL A 10 -8.99 -37.92 1.01
C VAL A 10 -9.38 -36.45 1.19
N CYS A 11 -10.29 -36.12 2.11
CA CYS A 11 -10.75 -34.74 2.32
C CYS A 11 -9.74 -33.83 3.05
N LEU A 12 -8.71 -34.39 3.69
CA LEU A 12 -7.75 -33.62 4.49
C LEU A 12 -6.62 -32.98 3.66
N LEU A 13 -6.48 -33.34 2.38
CA LEU A 13 -5.40 -32.85 1.52
C LEU A 13 -5.75 -31.60 0.70
N GLY A 14 -7.00 -31.14 0.75
CA GLY A 14 -7.52 -30.02 -0.07
C GLY A 14 -7.83 -28.72 0.67
N ALA A 15 -7.60 -28.64 1.99
CA ALA A 15 -8.06 -27.52 2.82
C ALA A 15 -7.10 -26.30 2.84
N CYS A 16 -6.42 -25.99 1.74
CA CYS A 16 -5.67 -24.74 1.61
C CYS A 16 -6.63 -23.59 1.35
N GLY A 17 -7.11 -22.96 2.43
CA GLY A 17 -7.87 -21.71 2.35
C GLY A 17 -7.04 -20.56 1.73
N PRO A 18 -7.70 -19.47 1.32
CA PRO A 18 -6.99 -18.29 0.81
C PRO A 18 -5.99 -17.79 1.85
N LYS A 19 -4.74 -17.59 1.42
CA LYS A 19 -3.71 -16.98 2.23
C LYS A 19 -3.82 -15.45 2.07
N TYR A 20 -3.63 -14.73 3.16
CA TYR A 20 -3.67 -13.26 3.18
C TYR A 20 -2.33 -12.69 3.60
N ILE A 21 -2.02 -11.47 3.15
CA ILE A 21 -0.88 -10.70 3.66
C ILE A 21 -1.10 -10.49 5.17
N LYS A 22 -0.05 -10.73 5.97
CA LYS A 22 -0.12 -10.73 7.43
C LYS A 22 -0.75 -9.42 7.94
N GLY A 23 -1.77 -9.55 8.79
CA GLY A 23 -2.47 -8.39 9.40
C GLY A 23 -3.48 -7.71 8.47
N THR A 24 -3.80 -8.30 7.33
CA THR A 24 -4.72 -7.73 6.34
C THR A 24 -5.75 -8.76 5.87
N GLN A 25 -6.75 -8.30 5.12
CA GLN A 25 -7.67 -9.15 4.35
C GLN A 25 -7.31 -9.18 2.86
N VAL A 26 -6.09 -8.76 2.50
CA VAL A 26 -5.61 -8.71 1.11
C VAL A 26 -5.06 -10.09 0.70
N PRO A 27 -5.52 -10.70 -0.40
CA PRO A 27 -5.02 -11.98 -0.86
C PRO A 27 -3.49 -11.98 -1.05
N ASP A 28 -2.82 -13.03 -0.62
CA ASP A 28 -1.37 -13.16 -0.66
C ASP A 28 -0.88 -13.62 -2.05
N THR A 29 -0.97 -12.72 -3.03
CA THR A 29 -0.43 -12.91 -4.39
C THR A 29 0.87 -12.12 -4.56
N PRO A 30 1.75 -12.51 -5.52
CA PRO A 30 2.96 -11.74 -5.82
C PRO A 30 2.70 -10.26 -6.12
N GLU A 31 1.65 -9.96 -6.88
CA GLU A 31 1.27 -8.59 -7.25
C GLU A 31 0.83 -7.79 -6.03
N ASN A 32 0.02 -8.39 -5.15
CA ASN A 32 -0.43 -7.73 -3.93
C ASN A 32 0.73 -7.49 -2.96
N ARG A 33 1.73 -8.37 -2.91
CA ARG A 33 2.94 -8.15 -2.09
C ARG A 33 3.71 -6.92 -2.56
N VAL A 34 3.93 -6.77 -3.86
CA VAL A 34 4.62 -5.59 -4.42
C VAL A 34 3.91 -4.29 -4.02
N ILE A 35 2.58 -4.27 -4.10
CA ILE A 35 1.78 -3.11 -3.69
C ILE A 35 1.88 -2.88 -2.17
N ALA A 36 1.72 -3.93 -1.37
CA ALA A 36 1.79 -3.83 0.09
C ALA A 36 3.17 -3.34 0.56
N GLU A 37 4.25 -3.81 -0.07
CA GLU A 37 5.62 -3.35 0.20
C GLU A 37 5.80 -1.87 -0.14
N LEU A 38 5.24 -1.40 -1.27
CA LEU A 38 5.26 0.02 -1.63
C LEU A 38 4.50 0.87 -0.60
N VAL A 39 3.32 0.43 -0.16
CA VAL A 39 2.51 1.13 0.86
C VAL A 39 3.25 1.17 2.20
N GLU A 40 3.91 0.08 2.60
CA GLU A 40 4.69 0.03 3.84
C GLU A 40 5.92 0.93 3.77
N ARG A 41 6.61 0.98 2.63
CA ARG A 41 7.72 1.92 2.40
C ARG A 41 7.23 3.37 2.49
N TYR A 42 6.06 3.68 1.94
CA TYR A 42 5.43 5.00 2.07
C TYR A 42 5.11 5.34 3.53
N ARG A 43 4.47 4.43 4.27
CA ARG A 43 4.13 4.62 5.69
C ARG A 43 5.37 4.94 6.53
N LEU A 44 6.43 4.13 6.38
CA LEU A 44 7.68 4.33 7.10
C LEU A 44 8.34 5.66 6.74
N ALA A 45 8.35 6.05 5.47
CA ALA A 45 8.94 7.31 5.03
C ALA A 45 8.20 8.52 5.63
N VAL A 46 6.86 8.47 5.70
CA VAL A 46 6.05 9.52 6.35
C VAL A 46 6.33 9.58 7.86
N GLU A 47 6.30 8.44 8.56
CA GLU A 47 6.55 8.38 10.01
C GLU A 47 7.95 8.86 10.39
N GLN A 48 8.94 8.54 9.57
CA GLN A 48 10.32 8.94 9.78
C GLN A 48 10.62 10.34 9.22
N ARG A 49 9.65 10.98 8.57
CA ARG A 49 9.82 12.25 7.84
C ARG A 49 10.97 12.19 6.81
N ASP A 50 11.18 11.03 6.19
CA ASP A 50 12.18 10.83 5.14
C ASP A 50 11.65 11.34 3.80
N ILE A 51 11.85 12.63 3.57
CA ILE A 51 11.40 13.30 2.35
C ILE A 51 12.10 12.76 1.09
N ASN A 52 13.30 12.20 1.20
CA ASN A 52 14.02 11.66 0.04
C ASN A 52 13.38 10.35 -0.41
N ALA A 53 13.06 9.47 0.53
CA ALA A 53 12.33 8.24 0.24
C ALA A 53 10.96 8.53 -0.40
N ILE A 54 10.22 9.53 0.10
CA ILE A 54 8.94 9.98 -0.49
C ILE A 54 9.16 10.47 -1.93
N LYS A 55 10.17 11.33 -2.18
CA LYS A 55 10.48 11.86 -3.51
C LYS A 55 10.76 10.78 -4.56
N GLU A 56 11.39 9.68 -4.15
CA GLU A 56 11.65 8.54 -5.03
C GLU A 56 10.38 7.78 -5.44
N MET A 57 9.33 7.82 -4.61
CA MET A 57 8.07 7.10 -4.87
C MET A 57 7.08 7.93 -5.70
N VAL A 58 7.19 9.25 -5.70
CA VAL A 58 6.24 10.13 -6.38
C VAL A 58 6.56 10.23 -7.88
N SER A 59 5.54 10.05 -8.71
CA SER A 59 5.63 10.26 -10.16
C SER A 59 5.97 11.71 -10.49
N ARG A 60 6.89 11.94 -11.42
CA ARG A 60 7.19 13.29 -11.97
C ARG A 60 6.00 13.95 -12.67
N ARG A 61 4.92 13.19 -12.94
CA ARG A 61 3.66 13.70 -13.49
C ARG A 61 2.58 13.91 -12.43
N TYR A 62 2.94 13.89 -11.15
CA TYR A 62 1.99 14.08 -10.05
C TYR A 62 1.31 15.44 -10.13
N PHE A 63 0.01 15.43 -9.88
CA PHE A 63 -0.84 16.60 -9.73
C PHE A 63 -1.95 16.28 -8.74
N SER A 64 -2.16 17.18 -7.77
CA SER A 64 -3.26 17.13 -6.83
C SER A 64 -4.15 18.32 -7.08
N ASN A 65 -5.46 18.08 -7.16
CA ASN A 65 -6.48 19.13 -7.15
C ASN A 65 -7.12 19.32 -5.77
N ALA A 66 -6.50 18.77 -4.73
CA ALA A 66 -6.96 18.78 -3.34
C ALA A 66 -8.42 18.31 -3.10
N GLY A 67 -9.04 17.63 -4.08
CA GLY A 67 -10.43 17.21 -4.02
C GLY A 67 -11.44 18.22 -4.57
N THR A 68 -11.01 19.36 -5.10
CA THR A 68 -11.86 20.41 -5.69
C THR A 68 -11.59 20.57 -7.19
N THR A 69 -12.64 20.78 -7.98
CA THR A 69 -12.50 21.08 -9.43
C THR A 69 -12.82 22.54 -9.73
N ALA A 70 -13.62 23.19 -8.88
CA ALA A 70 -14.05 24.57 -9.07
C ALA A 70 -13.08 25.61 -8.47
N ASP A 71 -12.21 25.18 -7.55
CA ASP A 71 -11.22 26.03 -6.89
C ASP A 71 -9.82 25.44 -7.16
N PRO A 72 -8.96 26.13 -7.92
CA PRO A 72 -7.61 25.68 -8.22
C PRO A 72 -6.54 26.27 -7.26
N ASN A 73 -6.94 27.02 -6.22
CA ASN A 73 -5.99 27.76 -5.40
C ASN A 73 -5.06 26.87 -4.55
N ASP A 74 -5.50 25.64 -4.24
CA ASP A 74 -4.74 24.62 -3.52
C ASP A 74 -4.27 23.47 -4.42
N ASP A 75 -4.41 23.63 -5.75
CA ASP A 75 -3.85 22.69 -6.72
C ASP A 75 -2.32 22.76 -6.71
N TYR A 76 -1.66 21.61 -6.80
CA TYR A 76 -0.20 21.57 -6.84
C TYR A 76 0.36 20.36 -7.59
N GLY A 77 1.47 20.59 -8.30
CA GLY A 77 2.20 19.57 -9.05
C GLY A 77 3.40 19.02 -8.29
N TYR A 78 4.22 18.23 -9.00
CA TYR A 78 5.46 17.66 -8.46
C TYR A 78 6.41 18.73 -7.92
N GLU A 79 6.58 19.85 -8.63
CA GLU A 79 7.51 20.91 -8.25
C GLU A 79 7.10 21.56 -6.92
N GLN A 80 5.81 21.89 -6.77
CA GLN A 80 5.30 22.47 -5.53
C GLN A 80 5.29 21.47 -4.37
N LEU A 81 5.04 20.17 -4.65
CA LEU A 81 5.21 19.12 -3.65
C LEU A 81 6.65 19.12 -3.11
N GLU A 82 7.64 19.15 -4.00
CA GLU A 82 9.07 19.14 -3.62
C GLU A 82 9.49 20.42 -2.87
N GLN A 83 8.96 21.57 -3.27
CA GLN A 83 9.41 22.88 -2.75
C GLN A 83 8.64 23.38 -1.52
N LYS A 84 7.43 22.87 -1.27
CA LYS A 84 6.56 23.37 -0.18
C LYS A 84 6.11 22.24 0.75
N VAL A 85 5.41 21.25 0.20
CA VAL A 85 4.74 20.22 1.00
C VAL A 85 5.74 19.32 1.74
N LEU A 86 6.79 18.84 1.06
CA LEU A 86 7.78 17.97 1.69
C LEU A 86 8.61 18.70 2.77
N PRO A 87 9.09 19.94 2.56
CA PRO A 87 9.67 20.74 3.63
C PRO A 87 8.75 20.91 4.85
N GLU A 88 7.46 21.18 4.65
CA GLU A 88 6.50 21.31 5.76
C GLU A 88 6.38 20.04 6.61
N LEU A 89 6.38 18.86 5.97
CA LEU A 89 6.39 17.57 6.67
C LEU A 89 7.64 17.41 7.54
N GLN A 90 8.79 17.91 7.08
CA GLN A 90 10.06 17.83 7.80
C GLN A 90 10.10 18.78 9.00
N GLU A 91 9.50 19.97 8.89
CA GLU A 91 9.52 21.04 9.90
C GLU A 91 8.43 20.91 10.98
N SER A 92 7.34 20.19 10.69
CA SER A 92 6.23 19.99 11.63
C SER A 92 6.63 19.06 12.77
N ALA A 93 7.11 19.61 13.89
CA ALA A 93 7.50 18.91 15.13
C ALA A 93 6.40 18.91 16.20
#